data_AF-A0A4Q6AI52-F1
#
_entry.id   AF-A0A4Q6AI52-F1
#
_cell.length_a   1.000
_cell.length_b   1.000
_cell.length_c   1.000
_cell.angle_alpha   90.00
_cell.angle_beta   90.00
_cell.angle_gamma   90.00
#
_symmetry.space_group_name_H-M   'P 1'
#
loop_
_entity.id
_entity.type
_entity.pdbx_description
1 polymer ?
#
loop_
_entity_poly.entity_id
_entity_poly.type
_entity_poly.pdbx_seq_one_letter_code
_entity_poly.pdbx_strand_id
1 'polypeptide(L)' 'TLDLLRNYYQEFSALSVQQRISTYGMKEDRADVIVPALLIYINVLNWAEAEDIFVPKIGLADGLIHILYDRVMKKEKSQ' A
#
# COMPACT_ATOMS: atom_id res chain seq x y z
N THR A 1 0.55 -3.97 -12.32
CA THR A 1 0.54 -5.34 -12.84
C THR A 1 1.24 -6.31 -11.90
N LEU A 2 0.80 -7.56 -11.91
CA LEU A 2 1.38 -8.68 -11.17
C LEU A 2 2.85 -8.92 -11.52
N ASP A 3 3.21 -8.83 -12.81
CA ASP A 3 4.58 -9.05 -13.26
C ASP A 3 5.55 -7.98 -12.75
N LEU A 4 5.09 -6.72 -12.67
CA LEU A 4 5.90 -5.64 -12.09
C LEU A 4 6.22 -5.92 -10.62
N LEU A 5 5.24 -6.42 -9.85
CA LEU A 5 5.45 -6.78 -8.45
C LEU A 5 6.44 -7.95 -8.30
N ARG A 6 6.36 -8.96 -9.19
CA ARG A 6 7.31 -10.08 -9.21
C ARG A 6 8.74 -9.62 -9.50
N ASN A 7 8.91 -8.73 -10.49
CA ASN A 7 10.22 -8.16 -10.81
C ASN A 7 10.81 -7.38 -9.63
N TYR A 8 10.00 -6.52 -8.99
CA TYR A 8 10.45 -5.81 -7.79
C TYR A 8 10.75 -6.73 -6.62
N TYR A 9 9.97 -7.80 -6.43
CA TYR A 9 10.24 -8.77 -5.37
C TYR A 9 11.60 -9.44 -5.58
N GLN A 10 11.90 -9.89 -6.80
CA GLN A 10 13.20 -10.48 -7.13
C GLN A 10 14.35 -9.50 -6.90
N GLU A 11 14.20 -8.27 -7.39
CA GLU A 11 15.21 -7.22 -7.25
C GLU A 11 15.46 -6.87 -5.78
N PHE A 12 14.42 -6.50 -5.02
CA PHE A 12 14.59 -6.08 -3.64
C PHE A 12 15.01 -7.21 -2.72
N SER A 13 14.66 -8.46 -3.03
CA SER A 13 15.13 -9.63 -2.26
C SER A 13 16.64 -9.85 -2.38
N ALA A 14 17.26 -9.40 -3.47
CA ALA A 14 18.71 -9.48 -3.67
C ALA A 14 19.47 -8.32 -2.98
N LEU A 15 18.78 -7.26 -2.57
CA LEU A 15 19.37 -6.09 -1.92
C LEU A 15 19.25 -6.17 -0.38
N SER A 16 20.28 -5.70 0.32
CA SER A 16 20.20 -5.43 1.76
C SER A 16 19.33 -4.21 2.04
N VAL A 17 18.85 -4.07 3.29
CA VAL A 17 18.06 -2.91 3.71
C VAL A 17 18.81 -1.60 3.43
N GLN A 18 20.10 -1.53 3.73
CA GLN A 18 20.93 -0.36 3.48
C GLN A 18 21.03 -0.04 1.98
N GLN A 19 21.15 -1.06 1.12
CA GLN A 19 21.17 -0.87 -0.33
C GLN A 19 19.82 -0.36 -0.86
N ARG A 20 18.70 -0.84 -0.30
CA ARG A 20 17.36 -0.33 -0.64
C ARG A 20 17.22 1.15 -0.25
N ILE A 21 17.72 1.54 0.92
CA ILE A 21 17.71 2.94 1.37
C ILE A 21 18.56 3.81 0.43
N SER A 22 19.82 3.42 0.17
CA SER A 22 20.75 4.26 -0.60
C SER A 22 20.43 4.34 -2.09
N THR A 23 19.98 3.23 -2.69
CA THR A 23 19.71 3.15 -4.14
C THR A 23 18.34 3.73 -4.49
N TYR A 24 17.33 3.52 -3.64
CA TYR A 24 15.95 3.89 -3.92
C TYR A 24 15.42 5.04 -3.07
N GLY A 25 16.24 5.61 -2.17
CA GLY A 25 15.80 6.68 -1.27
C GLY A 25 14.68 6.25 -0.32
N MET A 26 14.56 4.95 -0.05
CA MET A 26 13.53 4.43 0.84
C MET A 26 13.77 4.91 2.28
N LYS A 27 12.70 5.23 2.99
CA LYS A 27 12.77 5.36 4.45
C LYS A 27 13.14 4.00 5.07
N GLU A 28 13.87 4.02 6.16
CA GLU A 28 14.37 2.83 6.84
C GLU A 28 13.25 1.84 7.21
N ASP A 29 12.18 2.33 7.83
CA ASP A 29 10.98 1.56 8.19
C ASP A 29 10.33 0.86 6.99
N ARG A 30 10.36 1.52 5.82
CA ARG A 30 9.82 0.96 4.57
C ARG A 30 10.77 -0.02 3.90
N ALA A 31 12.07 0.27 3.91
CA ALA A 31 13.09 -0.58 3.30
C ALA A 31 13.18 -1.95 3.99
N ASP A 32 12.91 -2.00 5.29
CA ASP A 32 12.87 -3.22 6.08
C ASP A 32 11.68 -4.12 5.69
N VAL A 33 10.50 -3.52 5.46
CA VAL A 33 9.25 -4.26 5.22
C VAL A 33 8.85 -4.43 3.74
N ILE A 34 9.57 -3.82 2.79
CA ILE A 34 9.12 -3.80 1.39
C ILE A 34 9.05 -5.20 0.76
N VAL A 35 10.00 -6.09 1.07
CA VAL A 35 10.02 -7.46 0.55
C VAL A 35 8.84 -8.30 1.02
N PRO A 36 8.55 -8.41 2.33
CA PRO A 36 7.35 -9.13 2.78
C PRO A 36 6.05 -8.47 2.29
N ALA A 37 6.00 -7.13 2.16
CA ALA A 37 4.84 -6.45 1.61
C ALA A 37 4.58 -6.85 0.15
N LEU A 38 5.61 -6.87 -0.71
CA LEU A 38 5.48 -7.32 -2.11
C LEU A 38 4.95 -8.75 -2.20
N LEU A 39 5.41 -9.65 -1.33
CA LEU A 39 4.92 -11.02 -1.29
C LEU A 39 3.41 -11.09 -0.97
N ILE A 40 2.93 -10.26 -0.02
CA ILE A 40 1.50 -10.16 0.30
C ILE A 40 0.71 -9.73 -0.94
N TYR A 41 1.15 -8.67 -1.63
CA TYR A 41 0.45 -8.15 -2.81
C TYR A 41 0.44 -9.15 -3.97
N ILE A 42 1.54 -9.85 -4.22
CA ILE A 42 1.62 -10.91 -5.24
C ILE A 42 0.63 -12.03 -4.92
N ASN A 43 0.58 -12.49 -3.67
CA ASN A 43 -0.32 -13.56 -3.26
C ASN A 43 -1.79 -13.14 -3.37
N VAL A 44 -2.14 -11.91 -2.96
CA VAL A 44 -3.49 -11.37 -3.11
C VAL A 44 -3.94 -11.36 -4.57
N LEU A 45 -3.10 -10.89 -5.49
CA LEU A 45 -3.40 -10.88 -6.92
C LEU A 45 -3.58 -12.29 -7.48
N ASN A 46 -2.70 -13.24 -7.12
CA ASN A 46 -2.83 -14.63 -7.55
C ASN A 46 -4.14 -15.26 -7.04
N TRP A 47 -4.51 -15.04 -5.78
CA TRP A 47 -5.75 -15.58 -5.20
C TRP A 47 -7.01 -14.95 -5.77
N ALA A 48 -6.93 -13.68 -6.16
CA ALA A 48 -8.03 -12.96 -6.78
C ALA A 48 -8.12 -13.19 -8.31
N GLU A 49 -7.20 -13.96 -8.90
CA GLU A 49 -7.05 -14.13 -10.35
C GLU A 49 -7.01 -12.78 -11.09
N ALA A 50 -6.32 -11.79 -10.50
CA ALA A 50 -6.22 -10.44 -11.01
C ALA A 50 -4.81 -10.13 -11.53
N GLU A 51 -4.74 -9.33 -12.60
CA GLU A 51 -3.48 -8.87 -13.19
C GLU A 51 -3.05 -7.50 -12.66
N ASP A 52 -4.00 -6.67 -12.20
CA ASP A 52 -3.76 -5.28 -11.79
C ASP A 52 -4.44 -4.92 -10.48
N ILE A 53 -3.82 -3.94 -9.79
CA ILE A 53 -4.37 -3.30 -8.59
C ILE A 53 -4.56 -1.82 -8.91
N PHE A 54 -5.79 -1.34 -8.71
CA PHE A 54 -6.06 0.09 -8.74
C PHE A 54 -5.72 0.71 -7.38
N VAL A 55 -4.75 1.63 -7.35
CA VAL A 55 -4.37 2.34 -6.12
C VAL A 55 -5.15 3.66 -6.03
N PRO A 56 -6.17 3.75 -5.16
CA PRO A 56 -6.93 4.98 -5.00
C PRO A 56 -6.06 6.08 -4.39
N LYS A 57 -6.31 7.33 -4.76
CA LYS A 57 -5.62 8.51 -4.20
C LYS A 57 -6.18 8.97 -2.84
N ILE A 58 -7.08 8.19 -2.25
CA ILE A 58 -7.70 8.44 -0.95
C ILE A 58 -7.30 7.33 0.02
N GLY A 59 -7.00 7.70 1.25
CA GLY A 59 -6.58 6.78 2.30
C GLY A 59 -7.62 6.59 3.40
N LEU A 60 -7.25 5.78 4.39
CA LEU A 60 -8.07 5.54 5.58
C LEU A 60 -8.41 6.84 6.31
N ALA A 61 -7.44 7.75 6.45
CA ALA A 61 -7.65 9.03 7.15
C ALA A 61 -8.75 9.86 6.48
N ASP A 62 -8.74 9.96 5.15
CA ASP A 62 -9.79 10.67 4.39
C ASP A 62 -11.16 10.04 4.67
N GLY A 63 -11.24 8.71 4.61
CA GLY A 63 -12.47 7.96 4.92
C GLY A 63 -12.98 8.23 6.33
N LEU A 64 -12.09 8.26 7.33
CA LEU A 64 -12.46 8.57 8.72
C LEU A 64 -12.95 10.01 8.87
N ILE A 65 -12.29 10.98 8.24
CA ILE A 65 -12.72 12.38 8.25
C ILE A 65 -14.10 12.52 7.62
N HIS A 66 -14.33 11.89 6.47
CA HIS A 66 -15.65 11.89 5.81
C HIS A 66 -16.74 11.28 6.69
N ILE A 67 -16.47 10.14 7.34
CA ILE A 67 -17.43 9.49 8.26
C ILE A 67 -17.76 10.39 9.45
N LEU A 68 -16.76 11.06 10.03
CA LEU A 68 -16.95 11.97 11.16
C LEU A 68 -17.75 13.20 10.74
N TYR A 69 -17.44 13.77 9.58
CA TYR A 69 -18.17 14.90 9.00
C TYR A 69 -19.65 14.57 8.80
N ASP A 70 -19.95 13.45 8.15
CA ASP A 70 -21.33 13.01 7.91
C ASP A 70 -22.13 12.82 9.20
N ARG A 71 -21.46 12.33 10.26
CA ARG A 71 -22.08 12.13 11.57
C ARG A 71 -22.44 13.45 12.24
N VAL A 72 -21.58 14.46 12.14
CA VAL A 72 -21.85 15.80 12.69
C VAL A 72 -22.99 16.45 11.92
N MET A 73 -22.94 16.45 10.59
CA MET A 73 -23.97 17.05 9.74
C MET A 73 -25.36 16.40 9.92
N LYS A 74 -25.43 15.08 10.15
CA LYS A 74 -26.69 14.39 10.45
C LYS A 74 -27.26 14.78 11.82
N LYS A 75 -26.42 15.03 12.82
CA LYS A 75 -26.87 15.49 14.14
C LYS A 75 -27.46 16.90 14.09
N GLU A 76 -26.82 17.81 13.35
CA GLU A 76 -27.33 19.19 13.17
C GLU A 76 -28.69 19.23 12.48
N LYS A 77 -28.95 18.35 11.49
CA LYS A 77 -30.25 18.29 10.80
C LYS A 77 -31.37 17.64 11.61
N SER A 78 -31.04 17.00 12.73
CA SER A 78 -32.01 16.31 13.60
C SER A 78 -32.37 17.14 14.85
N GLN A 79 -31.84 18.36 14.95
CA GLN A 79 -32.23 19.41 15.91
C GLN A 79 -33.04 20.48 15.21
#